data_AF-A0A5S9MLT7-F1
#
_entry.id   AF-A0A5S9MLT7-F1
#
_cell.length_a   1.000
_cell.length_b   1.000
_cell.length_c   1.000
_cell.angle_alpha   90.00
_cell.angle_beta   90.00
_cell.angle_gamma   90.00
#
_symmetry.space_group_name_H-M   'P 1'
#
loop_
_entity.id
_entity.type
_entity.pdbx_description
1 polymer ?
#
loop_
_entity_poly.entity_id
_entity_poly.type
_entity_poly.pdbx_seq_one_letter_code
_entity_poly.pdbx_strand_id
1 'polypeptide(L)'
;MLTVLLGNGMNIIWHGHSLSPTEPIASGIAFLLGGISPLAAAIVFFYAAWWVHLLILLTFLVYVPQSKHAHLIAGPVNVFVSRLDPPGKLQKIDFEDETQETFGVGKIEDFRQSQLIDLYACVECGRCTNMCPATGTQGRCCLRWI
;
A
#
# COMPACT_ATOMS: atom_id res chain seq x y z
N MET A 1 11.73 3.79 8.64
CA MET A 1 12.63 2.85 9.34
C MET A 1 13.92 3.54 9.77
N LEU A 2 14.68 4.16 8.87
CA LEU A 2 15.93 4.87 9.22
C LEU A 2 15.75 5.94 10.31
N THR A 3 14.68 6.72 10.25
CA THR A 3 14.39 7.77 11.24
C THR A 3 14.14 7.22 12.65
N VAL A 4 13.52 6.04 12.78
CA VAL A 4 13.31 5.38 14.08
C VAL A 4 14.62 4.88 14.66
N LEU A 5 15.46 4.26 13.83
CA LEU A 5 16.76 3.75 14.27
C LEU A 5 17.67 4.88 14.76
N LEU A 6 17.69 6.00 14.03
CA LEU A 6 18.40 7.21 14.44
C LEU A 6 17.82 7.80 15.72
N GLY A 7 16.48 7.94 15.81
CA GLY A 7 15.81 8.43 17.00
C GLY A 7 16.13 7.59 18.24
N ASN A 8 16.03 6.26 18.15
CA ASN A 8 16.34 5.37 19.26
C ASN A 8 17.81 5.45 19.67
N GLY A 9 18.75 5.56 18.72
CA GLY A 9 20.16 5.77 19.03
C GLY A 9 20.42 7.08 19.78
N MET A 10 19.77 8.18 19.38
CA MET A 10 19.85 9.46 20.10
C MET A 10 19.17 9.39 21.48
N ASN A 11 18.10 8.60 21.61
CA ASN A 11 17.39 8.39 22.87
C ASN A 11 18.27 7.70 23.92
N ILE A 12 19.08 6.72 23.50
CA ILE A 12 20.06 6.04 24.36
C ILE A 12 21.10 7.04 24.89
N ILE A 13 21.62 7.93 24.02
CA ILE A 13 22.56 8.99 24.42
C ILE A 13 21.89 9.99 25.36
N TRP A 14 20.65 10.39 25.07
CA TRP A 14 19.91 11.38 25.87
C TRP A 14 19.65 10.89 27.30
N HIS A 15 19.14 9.67 27.45
CA HIS A 15 18.81 9.11 28.77
C HIS A 15 19.98 8.38 29.44
N GLY A 16 21.15 8.31 28.79
CA GLY A 16 22.33 7.64 29.33
C GLY A 16 22.15 6.13 29.53
N HIS A 17 21.33 5.49 28.68
CA HIS A 17 21.09 4.06 28.78
C HIS A 17 22.33 3.25 28.36
N SER A 18 22.50 2.07 28.95
CA SER A 18 23.51 1.11 28.50
C SER A 18 23.16 0.55 27.13
N LEU A 19 24.19 0.29 26.31
CA LEU A 19 24.01 -0.39 25.02
C LEU A 19 23.38 -1.77 25.23
N SER A 20 22.35 -2.09 24.45
CA SER A 20 21.59 -3.34 24.58
C SER A 20 21.70 -4.20 23.31
N PRO A 21 21.88 -5.53 23.44
CA PRO A 21 21.84 -6.45 22.30
C PRO A 21 20.47 -6.52 21.62
N THR A 22 19.39 -6.13 22.30
CA THR A 22 18.01 -6.19 21.76
C THR A 22 17.75 -5.14 20.67
N GLU A 23 18.55 -4.08 20.64
CA GLU A 23 18.47 -3.00 19.65
C GLU A 23 19.87 -2.69 19.08
N PRO A 24 20.46 -3.63 18.32
CA PRO A 24 21.88 -3.58 17.96
C PRO A 24 22.22 -2.41 17.05
N ILE A 25 21.30 -2.01 16.15
CA ILE A 25 21.52 -0.90 15.23
C ILE A 25 21.43 0.45 15.96
N ALA A 26 20.44 0.63 16.83
CA ALA A 26 20.32 1.85 17.63
C ALA A 26 21.50 1.98 18.61
N SER A 27 21.91 0.87 19.24
CA SER A 27 23.11 0.81 20.08
C SER A 27 24.38 1.10 19.30
N GLY A 28 24.51 0.62 18.05
CA GLY A 28 25.63 0.96 17.17
C GLY A 28 25.69 2.46 16.85
N ILE A 29 24.54 3.08 16.55
CA ILE A 29 24.44 4.53 16.33
C ILE A 29 24.82 5.30 17.61
N ALA A 30 24.34 4.86 18.77
CA ALA A 30 24.65 5.48 20.05
C ALA A 30 26.15 5.36 20.39
N PHE A 31 26.77 4.22 20.14
CA PHE A 31 28.20 3.99 20.35
C PHE A 31 29.08 4.92 19.49
N LEU A 32 28.73 5.06 18.20
CA LEU A 32 29.49 5.89 17.26
C LEU A 32 29.35 7.39 17.56
N LEU A 33 28.17 7.83 17.99
CA LEU A 33 27.86 9.25 18.14
C LEU A 33 27.98 9.76 19.58
N GLY A 34 27.97 8.87 20.58
CA GLY A 34 27.97 9.24 22.00
C GLY A 34 29.20 10.03 22.46
N GLY A 35 30.35 9.87 21.80
CA GLY A 35 31.56 10.65 22.08
C GLY A 35 31.65 11.98 21.33
N ILE A 36 30.79 12.21 20.33
CA ILE A 36 30.89 13.34 19.39
C ILE A 36 29.73 14.32 19.58
N SER A 37 28.53 13.83 19.88
CA SER A 37 27.34 14.68 20.02
C SER A 37 27.20 15.21 21.46
N PRO A 38 27.14 16.53 21.68
CA PRO A 38 26.69 17.09 22.95
C PRO A 38 25.28 16.59 23.29
N LEU A 39 24.96 16.47 24.58
CA LEU A 39 23.63 16.03 25.04
C LEU A 39 22.49 16.85 24.40
N ALA A 40 22.69 18.16 24.26
CA ALA A 40 21.75 19.06 23.60
C ALA A 40 21.50 18.70 22.13
N ALA A 41 22.54 18.22 21.41
CA ALA A 41 22.40 17.78 20.03
C ALA A 41 21.59 16.48 19.94
N ALA A 42 21.84 15.52 20.83
CA ALA A 42 21.08 14.26 20.87
C ALA A 42 19.57 14.50 21.07
N ILE A 43 19.20 15.44 21.94
CA ILE A 43 17.81 15.84 22.16
C ILE A 43 17.17 16.39 20.88
N VAL A 44 17.85 17.33 20.21
CA VAL A 44 17.34 17.95 18.97
C VAL A 44 17.18 16.90 17.87
N PHE A 45 18.18 16.04 17.67
CA PHE A 45 18.12 14.99 16.66
C PHE A 45 17.04 13.96 16.96
N PHE A 46 16.80 13.62 18.23
CA PHE A 46 15.70 12.75 18.63
C PHE A 46 14.34 13.33 18.20
N TYR A 47 14.04 14.57 18.60
CA TYR A 47 12.76 15.20 18.25
C TYR A 47 12.59 15.40 16.75
N ALA A 48 13.66 15.78 16.05
CA ALA A 48 13.62 15.89 14.59
C ALA A 48 13.31 14.54 13.94
N ALA A 49 14.01 13.47 14.33
CA ALA A 49 13.78 12.12 13.81
C ALA A 49 12.36 11.61 14.13
N TRP A 50 11.84 11.91 15.32
CA TRP A 50 10.49 11.58 15.74
C TRP A 50 9.43 12.28 14.87
N TRP A 51 9.54 13.61 14.70
CA TRP A 51 8.61 14.37 13.87
C TRP A 51 8.66 13.94 12.40
N VAL A 52 9.86 13.76 11.85
CA VAL A 52 10.02 13.26 10.48
C VAL A 52 9.38 11.87 10.33
N HIS A 53 9.57 10.97 11.31
CA HIS A 53 8.93 9.66 11.27
C HIS A 53 7.40 9.76 11.29
N LEU A 54 6.84 10.60 12.17
CA LEU A 54 5.41 10.84 12.26
C LEU A 54 4.84 11.37 10.94
N LEU A 55 5.49 12.36 10.33
CA LEU A 55 5.06 12.92 9.03
C LEU A 55 5.10 11.87 7.92
N ILE A 56 6.11 11.01 7.90
CA ILE A 56 6.18 9.89 6.96
C ILE A 56 5.00 8.94 7.19
N LEU A 57 4.71 8.54 8.43
CA LEU A 57 3.58 7.66 8.74
C LEU A 57 2.24 8.26 8.30
N LEU A 58 2.00 9.54 8.62
CA LEU A 58 0.77 10.24 8.24
C LEU A 58 0.64 10.36 6.71
N THR A 59 1.76 10.57 6.01
CA THR A 59 1.77 10.60 4.54
C THR A 59 1.46 9.22 3.95
N PHE A 60 2.08 8.17 4.47
CA PHE A 60 1.84 6.80 4.00
C PHE A 60 0.40 6.35 4.28
N LEU A 61 -0.21 6.76 5.39
CA LEU A 61 -1.61 6.48 5.72
C LEU A 61 -2.56 6.96 4.61
N VAL A 62 -2.29 8.12 4.00
CA VAL A 62 -3.10 8.68 2.91
C VAL A 62 -2.65 8.13 1.54
N TYR A 63 -1.35 7.96 1.32
CA TYR A 63 -0.79 7.51 0.05
C TYR A 63 -1.12 6.04 -0.28
N VAL A 64 -1.13 5.16 0.71
CA VAL A 64 -1.33 3.71 0.48
C VAL A 64 -2.71 3.41 -0.11
N PRO A 65 -3.85 3.92 0.41
CA PRO A 65 -5.18 3.65 -0.15
C PRO A 65 -5.42 4.24 -1.54
N GLN A 66 -4.72 5.34 -1.89
CA GLN A 66 -4.94 6.06 -3.15
C GLN A 66 -4.00 5.66 -4.28
N SER A 67 -2.99 4.83 -4.01
CA SER A 67 -1.98 4.42 -4.98
C SER A 67 -2.12 2.96 -5.40
N LYS A 68 -1.26 2.53 -6.32
CA LYS A 68 -1.08 1.12 -6.69
C LYS A 68 -0.81 0.16 -5.52
N HIS A 69 -0.46 0.67 -4.32
CA HIS A 69 -0.20 -0.15 -3.13
C HIS A 69 -1.48 -0.60 -2.41
N ALA A 70 -2.66 -0.13 -2.82
CA ALA A 70 -3.93 -0.58 -2.26
C ALA A 70 -4.12 -2.12 -2.34
N HIS A 71 -3.44 -2.79 -3.29
CA HIS A 71 -3.44 -4.26 -3.39
C HIS A 71 -2.94 -4.96 -2.13
N LEU A 72 -2.11 -4.32 -1.30
CA LEU A 72 -1.60 -4.91 -0.06
C LEU A 72 -2.73 -5.15 0.95
N ILE A 73 -3.78 -4.33 0.89
CA ILE A 73 -4.97 -4.44 1.74
C ILE A 73 -6.03 -5.29 1.03
N ALA A 74 -6.29 -5.00 -0.25
CA ALA A 74 -7.33 -5.69 -1.02
C ALA A 74 -6.97 -7.15 -1.33
N GLY A 75 -5.69 -7.51 -1.45
CA GLY A 75 -5.22 -8.86 -1.76
C GLY A 75 -5.66 -9.91 -0.73
N PRO A 76 -5.34 -9.74 0.57
CA PRO A 76 -5.83 -10.63 1.61
C PRO A 76 -7.35 -10.71 1.66
N VAL A 77 -8.05 -9.58 1.55
CA VAL A 77 -9.52 -9.55 1.51
C VAL A 77 -10.05 -10.37 0.34
N ASN A 78 -9.44 -10.22 -0.86
CA ASN A 78 -9.81 -10.96 -2.04
C ASN A 78 -9.69 -12.48 -1.82
N VAL A 79 -8.62 -12.96 -1.18
CA VAL A 79 -8.47 -14.40 -0.89
C VAL A 79 -9.69 -14.95 -0.14
N PHE A 80 -10.29 -14.19 0.78
CA PHE A 80 -11.47 -14.65 1.52
C PHE A 80 -12.79 -14.53 0.76
N VAL A 81 -12.90 -13.61 -0.19
CA VAL A 81 -14.16 -13.31 -0.92
C VAL A 81 -14.14 -13.69 -2.39
N SER A 82 -13.02 -14.26 -2.85
CA SER A 82 -12.78 -14.66 -4.23
C SER A 82 -13.73 -15.79 -4.65
N ARG A 83 -14.02 -15.85 -5.96
CA ARG A 83 -14.89 -16.88 -6.52
C ARG A 83 -14.09 -18.16 -6.75
N LEU A 84 -14.75 -19.31 -6.57
CA LEU A 84 -14.20 -20.63 -6.88
C LEU A 84 -14.36 -21.03 -8.36
N ASP A 85 -15.09 -20.23 -9.14
CA ASP A 85 -15.23 -20.44 -10.58
C ASP A 85 -13.87 -20.26 -11.30
N PRO A 86 -13.66 -20.94 -12.45
CA PRO A 86 -12.46 -20.73 -13.25
C PRO A 86 -12.25 -19.25 -13.60
N PRO A 87 -11.03 -18.71 -13.45
CA PRO A 87 -10.75 -17.30 -13.74
C PRO A 87 -11.04 -16.99 -15.21
N GLY A 88 -11.69 -15.85 -15.47
CA GLY A 88 -12.05 -15.40 -16.82
C GLY A 88 -13.40 -15.90 -17.36
N LYS A 89 -14.16 -16.69 -16.59
CA LYS A 89 -15.52 -17.10 -16.98
C LYS A 89 -16.51 -15.93 -16.83
N LEU A 90 -16.89 -15.34 -17.96
CA LEU A 90 -17.95 -14.32 -18.00
C LEU A 90 -19.32 -14.96 -17.70
N GLN A 91 -20.22 -14.18 -17.08
CA GLN A 91 -21.61 -14.59 -16.94
C GLN A 91 -22.27 -14.60 -18.32
N LYS A 92 -23.19 -15.54 -18.53
CA LYS A 92 -23.97 -15.58 -19.77
C LYS A 92 -25.00 -14.45 -19.72
N ILE A 93 -25.12 -13.74 -20.83
CA ILE A 93 -26.18 -12.75 -21.03
C ILE A 93 -27.42 -13.51 -21.49
N ASP A 94 -28.56 -13.22 -20.87
CA ASP A 94 -29.85 -13.74 -21.27
C ASP A 94 -30.49 -12.73 -22.22
N PHE A 95 -30.61 -13.11 -23.50
CA PHE A 95 -31.18 -12.24 -24.53
C PHE A 95 -32.71 -12.40 -24.66
N GLU A 96 -33.31 -13.38 -23.97
CA GLU A 96 -34.75 -13.65 -24.00
C GLU A 96 -35.49 -12.89 -22.89
N ASP A 97 -34.75 -12.32 -21.93
CA ASP A 97 -35.29 -11.47 -20.86
C ASP A 97 -35.60 -10.06 -21.39
N GLU A 98 -36.86 -9.83 -21.78
CA GLU A 98 -37.36 -8.54 -22.26
C GLU A 98 -37.36 -7.44 -21.19
N THR A 99 -37.11 -7.77 -19.92
CA THR A 99 -37.03 -6.78 -18.82
C THR A 99 -35.63 -6.15 -18.70
N GLN A 100 -34.65 -6.70 -19.40
CA GLN A 100 -33.25 -6.32 -19.27
C GLN A 100 -32.90 -5.16 -20.22
N GLU A 101 -32.82 -3.94 -19.68
CA GLU A 101 -32.55 -2.73 -20.48
C GLU A 101 -31.07 -2.55 -20.85
N THR A 102 -30.16 -3.25 -20.15
CA THR A 102 -28.71 -3.11 -20.33
C THR A 102 -28.02 -4.46 -20.41
N PHE A 103 -27.27 -4.67 -21.48
CA PHE A 103 -26.47 -5.87 -21.68
C PHE A 103 -25.01 -5.65 -21.30
N GLY A 104 -24.52 -6.47 -20.37
CA GLY A 104 -23.15 -6.39 -19.89
C GLY A 104 -22.92 -5.30 -18.84
N VAL A 105 -21.65 -4.93 -18.65
CA VAL A 105 -21.21 -4.01 -17.60
C VAL A 105 -20.75 -2.71 -18.26
N GLY A 106 -21.55 -1.65 -18.13
CA GLY A 106 -21.26 -0.35 -18.75
C GLY A 106 -20.73 0.67 -17.76
N LYS A 107 -21.11 0.55 -16.49
CA LYS A 107 -20.72 1.43 -15.39
C LYS A 107 -20.05 0.65 -14.27
N ILE A 108 -19.43 1.36 -13.33
CA ILE A 108 -18.70 0.69 -12.25
C ILE A 108 -19.66 0.02 -11.25
N GLU A 109 -20.87 0.54 -11.13
CA GLU A 109 -21.92 0.04 -10.26
C GLU A 109 -22.53 -1.28 -10.77
N ASP A 110 -22.36 -1.59 -12.06
CA ASP A 110 -22.85 -2.82 -12.69
C ASP A 110 -21.95 -4.04 -12.35
N PHE A 111 -20.77 -3.82 -11.76
CA PHE A 111 -19.89 -4.90 -11.31
C PHE A 111 -20.38 -5.51 -10.00
N ARG A 112 -20.22 -6.83 -9.88
CA ARG A 112 -20.42 -7.50 -8.59
C ARG A 112 -19.35 -7.05 -7.60
N GLN A 113 -19.69 -7.01 -6.32
CA GLN A 113 -18.79 -6.61 -5.23
C GLN A 113 -17.46 -7.39 -5.24
N SER A 114 -17.49 -8.69 -5.55
CA SER A 114 -16.26 -9.49 -5.66
C SER A 114 -15.33 -8.99 -6.79
N GLN A 115 -15.91 -8.57 -7.92
CA GLN A 115 -15.15 -8.06 -9.08
C GLN A 115 -14.54 -6.68 -8.82
N LEU A 116 -15.22 -5.87 -7.99
CA LEU A 116 -14.67 -4.60 -7.54
C LEU A 116 -13.44 -4.81 -6.66
N ILE A 117 -13.45 -5.83 -5.79
CA ILE A 117 -12.30 -6.17 -4.94
C ILE A 117 -11.17 -6.76 -5.79
N ASP A 118 -11.48 -7.60 -6.79
CA ASP A 118 -10.51 -8.13 -7.76
C ASP A 118 -9.72 -7.00 -8.46
N LEU A 119 -10.39 -5.89 -8.78
CA LEU A 119 -9.75 -4.72 -9.40
C LEU A 119 -8.68 -4.10 -8.49
N TYR A 120 -8.97 -3.95 -7.19
CA TYR A 120 -8.04 -3.36 -6.23
C TYR A 120 -6.94 -4.34 -5.77
N ALA A 121 -7.17 -5.65 -5.85
CA ALA A 121 -6.22 -6.69 -5.45
C ALA A 121 -5.13 -6.98 -6.50
N CYS A 122 -5.25 -6.41 -7.71
CA CYS A 122 -4.34 -6.69 -8.81
C CYS A 122 -2.91 -6.17 -8.54
N VAL A 123 -1.92 -7.06 -8.65
CA VAL A 123 -0.48 -6.74 -8.49
C VAL A 123 0.22 -6.47 -9.83
N GLU A 124 -0.41 -6.82 -10.95
CA GLU A 124 0.08 -6.54 -12.31
C GLU A 124 -0.77 -5.42 -12.93
N CYS A 125 -0.62 -4.20 -12.40
CA CYS A 125 -1.30 -3.02 -12.92
C CYS A 125 -0.99 -2.87 -14.42
N GLY A 126 -2.00 -3.00 -15.28
CA GLY A 126 -1.86 -2.91 -16.73
C GLY A 126 -1.99 -4.23 -17.50
N ARG A 127 -1.96 -5.41 -16.84
CA ARG A 127 -2.28 -6.68 -17.52
C ARG A 127 -3.70 -6.65 -18.10
N CYS A 128 -4.66 -6.14 -17.33
CA CYS A 128 -6.06 -6.04 -17.77
C CYS A 128 -6.18 -5.14 -19.02
N THR A 129 -5.38 -4.08 -19.13
CA THR A 129 -5.34 -3.21 -20.31
C THR A 129 -4.70 -3.91 -21.50
N ASN A 130 -3.56 -4.57 -21.32
CA ASN A 130 -2.83 -5.22 -22.40
C ASN A 130 -3.59 -6.43 -23.00
N MET A 131 -4.37 -7.13 -22.18
CA MET A 131 -5.15 -8.28 -22.61
C MET A 131 -6.57 -7.90 -23.05
N CYS A 132 -6.97 -6.64 -22.90
CA CYS A 132 -8.31 -6.23 -23.29
C CYS A 132 -8.43 -6.10 -24.81
N PRO A 133 -9.36 -6.83 -25.46
CA PRO A 133 -9.59 -6.73 -26.90
C PRO A 133 -9.91 -5.31 -27.36
N ALA A 134 -10.62 -4.53 -26.53
CA ALA A 134 -10.95 -3.14 -26.83
C ALA A 134 -9.71 -2.25 -26.94
N THR A 135 -8.65 -2.53 -26.17
CA THR A 135 -7.39 -1.78 -26.25
C THR A 135 -6.65 -2.04 -27.57
N GLY A 136 -6.77 -3.24 -28.14
CA GLY A 136 -6.28 -3.55 -29.48
C GLY A 136 -6.99 -2.75 -30.59
N THR A 137 -8.24 -2.34 -30.37
CA THR A 137 -9.05 -1.54 -31.32
C THR A 137 -9.12 -0.06 -30.91
N GLN A 138 -8.11 0.46 -30.21
CA GLN A 138 -8.00 1.86 -29.72
C GLN A 138 -9.07 2.29 -28.68
N GLY A 139 -9.85 1.36 -28.14
CA GLY A 139 -10.77 1.58 -27.04
C GLY A 139 -10.08 1.57 -25.67
N ARG A 140 -10.58 2.36 -24.72
CA ARG A 140 -10.10 2.33 -23.32
C ARG A 140 -10.89 1.31 -22.51
N CYS A 141 -10.19 0.36 -21.91
CA CYS A 141 -10.80 -0.75 -21.20
C CYS A 141 -10.67 -0.66 -19.67
N CYS A 142 -9.77 0.17 -19.16
CA CYS A 142 -9.62 0.40 -17.73
C CYS A 142 -9.36 1.88 -17.46
N LEU A 143 -9.91 2.39 -16.36
CA LEU A 143 -9.43 3.61 -15.74
C LEU A 143 -7.98 3.32 -15.35
N ARG A 144 -7.03 3.97 -16.03
CA ARG A 144 -5.64 4.02 -15.60
C ARG A 144 -5.63 4.79 -14.28
N TRP A 145 -5.91 4.11 -13.18
CA TRP A 145 -5.63 4.64 -11.85
C TRP A 145 -4.12 4.88 -11.78
N ILE A 146 -3.77 6.07 -11.29
CA ILE A 146 -2.42 6.66 -11.25
C ILE A 146 -1.33 5.67 -10.84
#